data_AF-A0A6P0PDC3-F1
#
_entry.id   AF-A0A6P0PDC3-F1
#
_cell.length_a   1.000
_cell.length_b   1.000
_cell.length_c   1.000
_cell.angle_alpha   90.00
_cell.angle_beta   90.00
_cell.angle_gamma   90.00
#
_symmetry.space_group_name_H-M   'P 1'
#
loop_
_entity.id
_entity.type
_entity.pdbx_description
1 polymer ?
#
loop_
_entity_poly.entity_id
_entity_poly.type
_entity_poly.pdbx_seq_one_letter_code
_entity_poly.pdbx_strand_id
1 'polypeptide(L)' 'MRTAYQYKLLPNKEQIATIQLWLELLRRQYNYRLGERFSWWSENRCPVNACP' A
#
# COMPACT_ATOMS: atom_id res chain seq x y z
N MET A 1 20.48 34.77 -9.08
CA MET A 1 20.69 33.35 -9.46
C MET A 1 19.47 32.55 -9.02
N ARG A 2 18.71 31.95 -9.94
CA ARG A 2 17.65 30.98 -9.58
C ARG A 2 18.28 29.58 -9.55
N THR A 3 18.36 28.97 -8.38
CA THR A 3 18.84 27.59 -8.18
C THR A 3 17.76 26.61 -8.65
N ALA A 4 17.80 26.23 -9.93
CA ALA A 4 16.91 25.23 -10.53
C ALA A 4 17.43 23.79 -10.31
N TYR A 5 18.22 23.53 -9.27
CA TYR A 5 18.80 22.21 -9.05
C TYR A 5 17.76 21.29 -8.43
N GLN A 6 17.38 20.25 -9.18
CA GLN A 6 16.44 19.24 -8.71
C GLN A 6 17.22 18.09 -8.08
N TYR A 7 17.04 17.88 -6.79
CA TYR A 7 17.63 16.75 -6.09
C TYR A 7 17.05 15.45 -6.66
N LYS A 8 17.94 14.57 -7.13
CA LYS A 8 17.60 13.22 -7.55
C LYS A 8 18.27 12.24 -6.60
N LEU A 9 17.48 11.28 -6.13
CA LEU A 9 18.04 10.09 -5.49
C LEU A 9 18.68 9.23 -6.59
N LEU A 10 19.98 8.97 -6.43
CA LEU A 10 20.76 8.08 -7.30
C LEU A 10 21.18 6.87 -6.46
N PRO A 11 20.24 5.97 -6.12
CA PRO A 11 20.55 4.81 -5.30
C PRO A 11 21.47 3.86 -6.05
N ASN A 12 22.42 3.27 -5.33
CA ASN A 12 23.26 2.20 -5.88
C ASN A 12 22.46 0.90 -6.02
N LYS A 13 23.07 -0.13 -6.62
CA LYS A 13 22.39 -1.40 -6.92
C LYS A 13 21.82 -2.08 -5.67
N GLU A 14 22.55 -2.05 -4.55
CA GLU A 14 22.12 -2.65 -3.29
C GLU A 14 20.92 -1.91 -2.71
N GLN A 15 20.98 -0.58 -2.69
CA GLN A 15 19.87 0.26 -2.23
C GLN A 15 18.60 0.05 -3.07
N ILE A 16 18.74 -0.07 -4.40
CA ILE A 16 17.60 -0.38 -5.28
C ILE A 16 16.97 -1.72 -4.91
N ALA A 17 17.79 -2.76 -4.70
CA ALA A 17 17.30 -4.08 -4.33
C ALA A 17 16.55 -4.06 -2.98
N THR A 18 17.08 -3.35 -1.99
CA THR A 18 16.42 -3.16 -0.69
C THR A 18 15.08 -2.45 -0.82
N ILE A 19 15.04 -1.34 -1.58
CA ILE A 19 13.81 -0.58 -1.81
C ILE A 19 12.76 -1.44 -2.50
N GLN A 20 13.14 -2.19 -3.53
CA GLN A 20 12.23 -3.08 -4.26
C GLN A 20 11.66 -4.18 -3.37
N LEU A 21 12.50 -4.79 -2.54
CA LEU A 21 12.06 -5.79 -1.57
C LEU A 21 11.03 -5.21 -0.60
N TRP A 22 11.31 -4.02 -0.04
CA TRP A 22 10.39 -3.37 0.89
C TRP A 22 9.07 -2.99 0.23
N LEU A 23 9.09 -2.45 -0.98
CA LEU A 23 7.88 -2.12 -1.73
C LEU A 23 7.00 -3.35 -1.95
N GLU A 24 7.61 -4.49 -2.28
CA GLU A 24 6.87 -5.74 -2.48
C GLU A 24 6.25 -6.25 -1.16
N LEU A 25 7.00 -6.22 -0.06
CA LEU A 25 6.49 -6.59 1.26
C LEU A 25 5.32 -5.70 1.69
N LEU A 26 5.46 -4.38 1.52
CA LEU A 26 4.41 -3.42 1.85
C LEU A 26 3.16 -3.60 1.00
N ARG A 27 3.34 -3.86 -0.31
CA ARG A 27 2.22 -4.16 -1.22
C ARG A 27 1.46 -5.41 -0.78
N ARG A 28 2.16 -6.48 -0.44
CA ARG A 28 1.55 -7.73 0.05
C ARG A 28 0.80 -7.50 1.35
N GLN A 29 1.43 -6.82 2.31
CA GLN A 29 0.84 -6.49 3.59
C GLN A 29 -0.44 -5.66 3.42
N TYR A 30 -0.39 -4.62 2.58
CA TYR A 30 -1.55 -3.77 2.29
C TYR A 30 -2.71 -4.58 1.71
N ASN A 31 -2.44 -5.40 0.69
CA ASN A 31 -3.45 -6.22 0.03
C ASN A 31 -4.07 -7.25 1.00
N TYR A 32 -3.27 -7.86 1.86
CA TYR A 32 -3.75 -8.77 2.88
C TYR A 32 -4.71 -8.07 3.85
N ARG A 33 -4.29 -6.93 4.43
CA ARG A 33 -5.13 -6.14 5.35
C ARG A 33 -6.40 -5.60 4.69
N LEU A 34 -6.33 -5.22 3.42
CA LEU A 34 -7.49 -4.79 2.65
C LEU A 34 -8.50 -5.94 2.49
N GLY A 35 -8.01 -7.16 2.22
CA GLY A 35 -8.83 -8.37 2.17
C GLY A 35 -9.53 -8.66 3.49
N GLU A 36 -8.80 -8.60 4.62
CA GLU A 36 -9.40 -8.76 5.96
C GLU A 36 -10.52 -7.75 6.20
N ARG A 37 -10.31 -6.48 5.80
CA ARG A 37 -11.34 -5.44 5.96
C ARG A 37 -12.60 -5.74 5.15
N PHE A 38 -12.45 -6.25 3.93
CA PHE A 38 -13.59 -6.66 3.11
C PHE A 38 -14.32 -7.88 3.68
N SER A 39 -13.60 -8.87 4.19
CA SER A 39 -14.20 -10.03 4.87
C SER A 39 -15.02 -9.57 6.06
N TRP A 40 -14.40 -8.75 6.93
CA TRP A 40 -15.07 -8.20 8.11
C TRP A 40 -16.32 -7.42 7.72
N TRP A 41 -16.24 -6.54 6.72
CA TRP A 41 -17.40 -5.80 6.23
C TRP A 41 -18.51 -6.72 5.72
N SER A 42 -18.16 -7.78 4.97
CA SER A 42 -19.13 -8.75 4.45
C SER A 42 -19.83 -9.54 5.56
N GLU A 43 -19.09 -9.91 6.60
CA GLU A 43 -19.59 -10.71 7.72
C GLU A 43 -20.38 -9.88 8.73
N ASN A 44 -20.01 -8.62 8.94
CA ASN A 44 -20.57 -7.77 9.99
C ASN A 44 -21.59 -6.74 9.47
N ARG A 45 -21.78 -6.65 8.15
CA ARG A 45 -22.86 -5.82 7.61
C ARG A 45 -24.20 -6.48 7.91
N CYS A 46 -25.09 -5.74 8.58
CA CYS A 46 -26.51 -6.05 8.53
C CYS A 46 -27.03 -5.54 7.18
N PRO A 47 -27.83 -6.32 6.41
CA PRO A 47 -28.49 -5.77 5.24
C PRO A 47 -29.43 -4.65 5.71
N VAL A 48 -29.09 -3.40 5.38
CA VAL A 48 -29.89 -2.22 5.79
C VAL A 48 -31.31 -2.27 5.23
N ASN A 49 -31.56 -3.11 4.21
CA ASN A 49 -32.87 -3.39 3.62
C ASN A 49 -33.49 -4.73 4.05
N ALA A 50 -32.97 -5.40 5.07
CA ALA A 50 -33.61 -6.58 5.64
C ALA A 50 -34.59 -6.16 6.75
N CYS A 51 -35.68 -5.51 6.36
CA CYS A 51 -36.93 -5.55 7.12
C CYS A 51 -37.99 -6.20 6.21
N PRO A 52 -38.85 -7.10 6.73
CA PRO A 52 -39.95 -7.72 5.97
C PRO A 52 -40.94 -6.71 5.37
#